data_AF-A0A7K4GXQ9-F1
#
_entry.id   AF-A0A7K4GXQ9-F1
#
_cell.length_a   1.000
_cell.length_b   1.000
_cell.length_c   1.000
_cell.angle_alpha   90.00
_cell.angle_beta   90.00
_cell.angle_gamma   90.00
#
_symmetry.space_group_name_H-M   'P 1'
#
loop_
_entity.id
_entity.type
_entity.pdbx_description
1 polymer ?
#
loop_
_entity_poly.entity_id
_entity_poly.type
_entity_poly.pdbx_seq_one_letter_code
_entity_poly.pdbx_strand_id
1 'polypeptide(L)' 'MSNKDETEFSIPENFIKQLYEFSGGADKNKGIIIALCSENGSPTIYSRHESLIIELGLKKALEDFLDDTIELIEKDSK' A
#
# COMPACT_ATOMS: atom_id res chain seq x y z
N MET A 1 8.25 36.34 3.73
CA MET A 1 7.21 35.85 2.80
C MET A 1 6.69 34.55 3.38
N SER A 2 5.39 34.48 3.66
CA SER A 2 4.74 33.33 4.30
C SER A 2 4.69 32.18 3.29
N ASN A 3 5.56 31.17 3.47
CA ASN A 3 5.34 29.87 2.85
C ASN A 3 4.21 29.22 3.64
N LYS A 4 3.00 29.31 3.10
CA LYS A 4 1.86 28.54 3.59
C LYS A 4 2.24 27.07 3.49
N ASP A 5 2.13 26.36 4.59
CA ASP A 5 2.13 24.90 4.65
C ASP A 5 1.03 24.38 3.71
N GLU A 6 1.36 24.11 2.45
CA GLU A 6 0.55 23.22 1.62
C GLU A 6 0.78 21.82 2.17
N THR A 7 -0.09 21.42 3.10
CA THR A 7 -0.14 20.05 3.58
C THR A 7 -0.44 19.16 2.37
N GLU A 8 0.59 18.47 1.87
CA GLU A 8 0.44 17.43 0.86
C GLU A 8 -0.69 16.48 1.27
N PHE A 9 -1.57 16.14 0.33
CA PHE A 9 -2.66 15.23 0.61
C PHE A 9 -2.13 13.94 1.22
N SER A 10 -2.76 13.57 2.32
CA SER A 10 -2.59 12.27 2.94
C SER A 10 -3.96 11.66 3.12
N ILE A 11 -4.08 10.35 2.89
CA ILE A 11 -5.31 9.66 3.23
C ILE A 11 -5.56 9.85 4.72
N PRO A 12 -6.77 10.29 5.12
CA PRO A 12 -7.12 10.42 6.53
C PRO A 12 -6.88 9.12 7.30
N GLU A 13 -6.20 9.19 8.46
CA GLU A 13 -5.82 8.00 9.24
C GLU A 13 -7.03 7.13 9.62
N ASN A 14 -8.22 7.73 9.83
CA ASN A 14 -9.44 6.98 10.10
C ASN A 14 -9.87 6.09 8.93
N PHE A 15 -9.59 6.49 7.69
CA PHE A 15 -9.88 5.69 6.50
C PHE A 15 -8.87 4.55 6.34
N ILE A 16 -7.58 4.82 6.56
CA ILE A 16 -6.55 3.78 6.62
C ILE A 16 -6.89 2.74 7.69
N LYS A 17 -7.33 3.20 8.87
CA LYS A 17 -7.80 2.31 9.94
C LYS A 17 -8.99 1.47 9.50
N GLN A 18 -9.99 2.04 8.85
CA GLN A 18 -11.14 1.28 8.34
C GLN A 18 -10.73 0.19 7.35
N LEU A 19 -9.83 0.50 6.41
CA LEU A 19 -9.28 -0.49 5.47
C LEU A 19 -8.51 -1.60 6.20
N TYR A 20 -7.74 -1.24 7.23
CA TYR A 20 -7.04 -2.20 8.07
C TYR A 20 -8.03 -3.12 8.81
N GLU A 21 -9.11 -2.57 9.39
CA GLU A 21 -10.14 -3.37 10.08
C GLU A 21 -10.91 -4.30 9.13
N PHE A 22 -11.03 -3.94 7.84
CA PHE A 22 -11.61 -4.81 6.82
C PHE A 22 -10.66 -5.91 6.34
N SER A 23 -9.36 -5.82 6.65
CA SER A 23 -8.41 -6.88 6.36
C SER A 23 -8.39 -7.92 7.47
N GLY A 24 -8.44 -9.21 7.13
CA GLY A 24 -8.34 -10.30 8.10
C GLY A 24 -9.64 -10.66 8.83
N GLY A 25 -9.51 -11.44 9.92
CA GLY A 25 -10.62 -11.81 10.80
C GLY A 25 -10.84 -10.77 11.90
N ALA A 26 -11.94 -10.91 12.66
CA ALA A 26 -12.33 -9.94 13.69
C ALA A 26 -11.17 -9.46 14.60
N ASP A 27 -10.28 -10.37 15.01
CA ASP A 27 -9.16 -10.08 15.92
C ASP A 27 -7.82 -10.72 15.48
N LYS A 28 -7.66 -11.11 14.22
CA LYS A 28 -6.40 -11.73 13.76
C LYS A 28 -6.15 -11.62 12.27
N ASN A 29 -4.87 -11.72 11.92
CA ASN A 29 -4.34 -11.73 10.56
C ASN A 29 -4.68 -10.46 9.78
N LYS A 30 -4.70 -9.31 10.46
CA LYS A 30 -4.96 -8.02 9.82
C LYS A 30 -3.70 -7.41 9.24
N GLY A 31 -3.78 -6.90 8.03
CA GLY A 31 -2.71 -6.15 7.41
C GLY A 31 -3.01 -5.73 5.98
N ILE A 32 -2.47 -4.59 5.59
CA ILE A 32 -2.61 -3.99 4.27
C ILE A 32 -1.31 -3.30 3.85
N ILE A 33 -1.04 -3.33 2.55
CA ILE A 33 -0.10 -2.42 1.88
C ILE A 33 -0.92 -1.69 0.81
N ILE A 34 -0.91 -0.35 0.83
CA ILE A 34 -1.58 0.49 -0.16
C ILE A 34 -0.51 1.28 -0.90
N ALA A 35 -0.45 1.12 -2.22
CA ALA A 35 0.34 1.97 -3.10
C ALA A 35 -0.60 2.94 -3.82
N LEU A 36 -0.26 4.23 -3.80
CA LEU A 36 -1.01 5.27 -4.50
C LEU A 36 -0.09 6.37 -5.01
N CYS A 37 -0.65 7.24 -5.85
CA CYS A 37 0.00 8.44 -6.34
C CYS A 37 -0.71 9.65 -5.73
N SER A 38 0.03 10.59 -5.12
CA SER A 38 -0.56 11.85 -4.65
C SER A 38 -0.94 12.75 -5.83
N GLU A 39 -1.69 13.83 -5.56
CA GLU A 39 -2.04 14.86 -6.56
C GLU A 39 -0.82 15.48 -7.24
N ASN A 40 0.36 15.39 -6.62
CA ASN A 40 1.62 15.89 -7.16
C ASN A 40 2.35 14.88 -8.05
N GLY A 41 1.79 13.69 -8.26
CA GLY A 41 2.45 12.62 -8.99
C GLY A 41 3.45 11.82 -8.13
N SER A 42 3.51 12.06 -6.82
CA SER A 42 4.46 11.39 -5.92
C SER A 42 3.93 10.00 -5.50
N PRO A 43 4.65 8.91 -5.80
CA PRO A 43 4.29 7.58 -5.31
C PRO A 43 4.41 7.51 -3.78
N THR A 44 3.39 6.98 -3.13
CA THR A 44 3.30 6.86 -1.67
C THR A 44 2.82 5.47 -1.27
N ILE A 45 3.42 4.92 -0.21
CA ILE A 45 3.04 3.62 0.37
C ILE A 45 2.53 3.82 1.80
N TYR A 46 1.35 3.26 2.09
CA TYR A 46 0.86 3.05 3.45
C TYR A 46 0.97 1.58 3.82
N SER A 47 1.50 1.30 5.01
CA SER A 47 1.59 -0.06 5.54
C SER A 47 1.06 -0.11 6.97
N ARG A 48 0.19 -1.07 7.24
CA ARG A 48 -0.35 -1.39 8.57
C ARG A 48 -0.46 -2.90 8.67
N HIS A 49 0.01 -3.48 9.77
CA HIS A 49 -0.01 -4.93 9.97
C HIS A 49 -0.02 -5.22 11.47
N GLU A 50 -0.72 -6.29 11.83
CA GLU A 50 -0.83 -6.74 13.21
C GLU A 50 0.47 -7.35 13.75
N SER A 51 1.31 -7.88 12.86
CA SER A 51 2.57 -8.54 13.24
C SER A 51 3.58 -8.52 12.11
N LEU A 52 4.85 -8.77 12.46
CA LEU A 52 5.95 -8.86 11.49
C LEU A 52 5.74 -9.98 10.46
N ILE A 53 5.17 -11.12 10.86
CA ILE A 53 4.94 -12.23 9.91
C ILE A 53 3.90 -11.85 8.84
N ILE A 54 2.90 -11.06 9.20
CA ILE A 54 1.91 -10.54 8.23
C ILE A 54 2.57 -9.52 7.30
N GLU A 55 3.42 -8.63 7.82
CA GLU A 55 4.17 -7.66 7.00
C GLU A 55 5.03 -8.37 5.93
N LEU A 56 5.80 -9.38 6.35
CA LEU A 56 6.66 -10.15 5.45
C LEU A 56 5.85 -10.92 4.41
N GLY A 57 4.73 -11.52 4.81
CA GLY A 57 3.81 -12.20 3.88
C GLY A 57 3.20 -11.26 2.85
N LEU A 58 2.77 -10.06 3.26
CA LEU A 58 2.23 -9.05 2.34
C LEU A 58 3.28 -8.55 1.35
N LYS A 59 4.50 -8.29 1.82
CA LYS A 59 5.62 -7.90 0.94
C LYS A 59 5.93 -9.00 -0.08
N LYS A 60 6.00 -10.26 0.37
CA LYS A 60 6.26 -11.37 -0.54
C LYS A 60 5.15 -11.55 -1.58
N ALA A 61 3.88 -11.48 -1.16
CA ALA A 61 2.75 -11.54 -2.09
C ALA A 61 2.76 -10.39 -3.12
N LEU A 62 3.19 -9.19 -2.70
CA LEU A 62 3.35 -8.05 -3.60
C LEU A 62 4.52 -8.22 -4.57
N GLU A 63 5.67 -8.71 -4.10
CA GLU A 63 6.81 -9.07 -4.96
C GLU A 63 6.38 -10.07 -6.04
N ASP A 64 5.72 -11.17 -5.64
CA ASP A 64 5.25 -12.21 -6.56
C ASP A 64 4.27 -11.64 -7.60
N PHE A 65 3.34 -10.77 -7.19
CA PHE A 65 2.41 -10.09 -8.10
C PHE A 65 3.13 -9.20 -9.13
N LEU A 66 4.17 -8.47 -8.71
CA LEU A 66 4.94 -7.60 -9.60
C LEU A 66 5.78 -8.41 -10.58
N ASP A 67 6.39 -9.50 -10.13
CA ASP A 67 7.17 -10.41 -10.97
C ASP A 67 6.29 -11.07 -12.05
N ASP A 68 5.10 -11.57 -11.67
CA ASP A 68 4.10 -12.11 -12.61
C ASP A 68 3.71 -11.07 -13.67
N THR A 69 3.57 -9.81 -13.26
CA THR A 69 3.23 -8.70 -14.16
C THR A 69 4.36 -8.42 -15.17
N ILE A 70 5.61 -8.48 -14.72
CA ILE A 70 6.78 -8.27 -15.58
C ILE A 70 6.90 -9.39 -16.62
N GLU A 71 6.70 -10.65 -16.22
CA GLU A 71 6.75 -11.78 -17.15
C GLU A 71 5.70 -11.69 -18.27
N LEU A 72 4.52 -11.13 -18.00
CA LEU A 72 3.48 -10.92 -19.00
C LEU A 72 3.88 -9.83 -20.01
N ILE A 73 4.41 -8.70 -19.53
CA ILE A 73 4.86 -7.60 -20.40
C ILE A 73 5.98 -8.04 -21.34
N GLU A 74 6.92 -8.87 -20.85
CA GLU A 74 8.02 -9.39 -21.68
C GLU A 74 7.56 -10.39 -22.76
N LYS A 75 6.47 -11.13 -22.52
CA LYS A 75 5.88 -12.05 -23.51
C LYS A 75 5.13 -11.31 -24.61
N ASP A 76 4.43 -10.22 -24.28
CA ASP A 76 3.68 -9.41 -25.25
C ASP A 76 4.59 -8.50 -26.10
N SER A 77 5.85 -8.31 -25.67
CA SER A 77 6.86 -7.50 -26.38
C SER A 77 7.73 -8.29 -27.36
N LYS A 78 7.49 -9.60 -27.53
CA LYS A 78 8.25 -10.50 -28.43
C LYS A 78 7.44 -10.98 -29.63
#